data_AF-A0A838QNT5-F1
#
_entry.id   AF-A0A838QNT5-F1
#
_cell.length_a   1.000
_cell.length_b   1.000
_cell.length_c   1.000
_cell.angle_alpha   90.00
_cell.angle_beta   90.00
_cell.angle_gamma   90.00
#
_symmetry.space_group_name_H-M   'P 1'
#
loop_
_entity.id
_entity.type
_entity.pdbx_description
1 polymer ?
#
loop_
_entity_poly.entity_id
_entity_poly.type
_entity_poly.pdbx_seq_one_letter_code
_entity_poly.pdbx_strand_id
1 'polypeptide(L)'
;MQVVRYAAALAVLASAALTCSSAHAFFHLWRFTEFFSTADGNVQFIELFSSGPGETVASGATITSLSTGKVFTFPSDLSGNTQNKRLLIATAGFGSLTGAVTPDFTLPSTDFFNQNGDTLTLFQFGTIDSRAFPSVPTDGATSRNYPTNTLATNTPTNYSVATGSVNLPPPGLAGDFNGDSVVNGLDLAEWRADFGATGGSDADGDLDSDGADFLVWQRQLGQPTPGQAAGAVVPEPAAAGLACAGLLLVILGSASRPAVSATLRNTPAAWDGKPATAVGRMIKVEAF
;
A
#
# COMPACT_ATOMS: atom_id res chain seq x y z
N MET A 1 -73.04 -39.30 -7.46
CA MET A 1 -71.94 -39.25 -8.44
C MET A 1 -71.45 -37.83 -8.80
N GLN A 2 -71.81 -36.78 -8.04
CA GLN A 2 -71.36 -35.39 -8.28
C GLN A 2 -70.29 -34.86 -7.29
N VAL A 3 -70.10 -35.52 -6.14
CA VAL A 3 -69.16 -35.06 -5.10
C VAL A 3 -67.68 -35.35 -5.46
N VAL A 4 -67.43 -36.37 -6.29
CA VAL A 4 -66.08 -36.78 -6.70
C VAL A 4 -65.44 -35.81 -7.72
N ARG A 5 -66.25 -35.00 -8.42
CA ARG A 5 -65.77 -34.07 -9.46
C ARG A 5 -65.15 -32.77 -8.90
N TYR A 6 -65.50 -32.40 -7.68
CA TYR A 6 -64.96 -31.19 -7.03
C TYR A 6 -63.63 -31.43 -6.30
N ALA A 7 -63.34 -32.69 -5.91
CA ALA A 7 -62.07 -33.04 -5.27
C ALA A 7 -60.88 -33.00 -6.25
N ALA A 8 -61.10 -33.37 -7.52
CA ALA A 8 -60.06 -33.31 -8.54
C ALA A 8 -59.72 -31.88 -9.00
N ALA A 9 -60.70 -30.97 -8.98
CA ALA A 9 -60.49 -29.57 -9.35
C ALA A 9 -59.74 -28.76 -8.26
N LEU A 10 -59.91 -29.11 -6.97
CA LEU A 10 -59.19 -28.45 -5.88
C LEU A 10 -57.71 -28.88 -5.80
N ALA A 11 -57.37 -30.10 -6.20
CA ALA A 11 -56.00 -30.61 -6.16
C ALA A 11 -55.10 -29.99 -7.25
N VAL A 12 -55.67 -29.61 -8.40
CA VAL A 12 -54.94 -28.96 -9.51
C VAL A 12 -54.72 -27.46 -9.24
N LEU A 13 -55.63 -26.80 -8.53
CA LEU A 13 -55.47 -25.40 -8.09
C LEU A 13 -54.52 -25.24 -6.90
N ALA A 14 -54.43 -26.23 -6.01
CA ALA A 14 -53.49 -26.21 -4.87
C ALA A 14 -52.04 -26.53 -5.27
N SER A 15 -51.81 -27.23 -6.40
CA SER A 15 -50.47 -27.53 -6.92
C SER A 15 -49.88 -26.42 -7.81
N ALA A 16 -50.71 -25.52 -8.34
CA ALA A 16 -50.26 -24.32 -9.05
C ALA A 16 -49.84 -23.15 -8.12
N ALA A 17 -50.13 -23.25 -6.82
CA ALA A 17 -49.86 -22.18 -5.84
C ALA A 17 -48.52 -22.35 -5.08
N LEU A 18 -47.76 -23.42 -5.32
CA LEU A 18 -46.52 -23.71 -4.57
C LEU A 18 -45.21 -23.63 -5.38
N THR A 19 -45.24 -23.10 -6.60
CA THR A 19 -44.03 -22.71 -7.33
C THR A 19 -44.08 -21.23 -7.70
N CYS A 20 -44.39 -20.37 -6.73
CA CYS A 20 -43.90 -19.00 -6.81
C CYS A 20 -42.41 -19.07 -6.42
N SER A 21 -41.56 -19.39 -7.39
CA SER A 21 -40.13 -19.12 -7.26
C SER A 21 -40.02 -17.64 -7.00
N SER A 22 -39.55 -17.24 -5.83
CA SER A 22 -39.31 -15.83 -5.51
C SER A 22 -38.56 -15.20 -6.67
N ALA A 23 -39.15 -14.19 -7.33
CA ALA A 23 -38.45 -13.38 -8.31
C ALA A 23 -37.35 -12.61 -7.58
N HIS A 24 -36.16 -13.21 -7.46
CA HIS A 24 -35.00 -12.61 -6.81
C HIS A 24 -34.13 -11.97 -7.87
N ALA A 25 -34.33 -10.68 -8.12
CA ALA A 25 -33.37 -9.84 -8.83
C ALA A 25 -32.78 -8.83 -7.85
N PHE A 26 -31.79 -9.26 -7.07
CA PHE A 26 -31.07 -8.37 -6.17
C PHE A 26 -29.59 -8.31 -6.58
N PHE A 27 -29.09 -7.08 -6.67
CA PHE A 27 -27.67 -6.73 -6.81
C PHE A 27 -27.39 -5.37 -6.11
N HIS A 28 -28.30 -4.96 -5.25
CA HIS A 28 -28.38 -3.64 -4.64
C HIS A 28 -27.54 -3.46 -3.37
N LEU A 29 -27.04 -4.54 -2.77
CA LEU A 29 -26.17 -4.47 -1.59
C LEU A 29 -24.68 -4.40 -1.91
N TRP A 30 -24.31 -4.51 -3.18
CA TRP A 30 -22.91 -4.36 -3.61
C TRP A 30 -22.43 -2.91 -3.44
N ARG A 31 -21.27 -2.73 -2.81
CA ARG A 31 -20.66 -1.43 -2.53
C ARG A 31 -19.19 -1.45 -2.92
N PHE A 32 -18.66 -0.32 -3.39
CA PHE A 32 -17.22 -0.22 -3.66
C PHE A 32 -16.39 -0.26 -2.37
N THR A 33 -15.27 -0.97 -2.38
CA THR A 33 -14.38 -1.13 -1.22
C THR A 33 -12.92 -0.82 -1.47
N GLU A 34 -12.41 -1.00 -2.69
CA GLU A 34 -10.99 -0.82 -2.97
C GLU A 34 -10.75 -0.42 -4.42
N PHE A 35 -9.82 0.51 -4.63
CA PHE A 35 -9.42 1.00 -5.96
C PHE A 35 -7.90 1.10 -6.08
N PHE A 36 -7.37 0.68 -7.22
CA PHE A 36 -5.94 0.75 -7.55
C PHE A 36 -5.73 0.95 -9.04
N SER A 37 -4.68 1.69 -9.40
CA SER A 37 -4.21 1.83 -10.78
C SER A 37 -2.70 1.98 -10.82
N THR A 38 -2.03 1.37 -11.80
CA THR A 38 -0.69 1.85 -12.21
C THR A 38 -0.79 3.22 -12.87
N ALA A 39 0.36 3.92 -12.99
CA ALA A 39 0.42 5.26 -13.57
C ALA A 39 -0.02 5.30 -15.05
N ASP A 40 0.15 4.19 -15.78
CA ASP A 40 -0.25 3.98 -17.16
C ASP A 40 -1.65 3.33 -17.31
N GLY A 41 -2.34 3.09 -16.18
CA GLY A 41 -3.63 2.40 -16.09
C GLY A 41 -3.72 1.03 -16.78
N ASN A 42 -2.59 0.41 -17.10
CA ASN A 42 -2.55 -0.95 -17.65
C ASN A 42 -2.98 -1.98 -16.61
N VAL A 43 -2.66 -1.75 -15.34
CA VAL A 43 -3.08 -2.56 -14.20
C VAL A 43 -4.02 -1.72 -13.34
N GLN A 44 -5.32 -1.99 -13.45
CA GLN A 44 -6.33 -1.42 -12.55
C GLN A 44 -7.18 -2.52 -11.95
N PHE A 45 -7.66 -2.30 -10.73
CA PHE A 45 -8.74 -3.10 -10.20
C PHE A 45 -9.73 -2.24 -9.40
N ILE A 46 -10.96 -2.76 -9.37
CA ILE A 46 -12.09 -2.26 -8.62
C ILE A 46 -12.61 -3.45 -7.81
N GLU A 47 -12.76 -3.24 -6.51
CA GLU A 47 -13.34 -4.24 -5.62
C GLU A 47 -14.72 -3.79 -5.12
N LEU A 48 -15.66 -4.74 -5.12
CA LEU A 48 -16.97 -4.60 -4.50
C LEU A 48 -17.11 -5.54 -3.32
N PHE A 49 -17.96 -5.19 -2.35
CA PHE A 49 -18.37 -6.05 -1.24
C PHE A 49 -19.89 -6.12 -1.13
N SER A 50 -20.41 -7.30 -0.81
CA SER A 50 -21.83 -7.50 -0.44
C SER A 50 -21.96 -7.97 1.00
N SER A 51 -22.82 -7.29 1.76
CA SER A 51 -23.15 -7.63 3.15
C SER A 51 -24.26 -8.67 3.29
N GLY A 52 -24.94 -9.04 2.19
CA GLY A 52 -26.15 -9.86 2.22
C GLY A 52 -26.15 -11.02 1.22
N PRO A 53 -26.91 -12.09 1.51
CA PRO A 53 -27.08 -13.21 0.59
C PRO A 53 -28.07 -12.88 -0.54
N GLY A 54 -27.99 -13.61 -1.65
CA GLY A 54 -28.96 -13.54 -2.75
C GLY A 54 -28.77 -12.37 -3.73
N GLU A 55 -27.63 -11.67 -3.67
CA GLU A 55 -27.29 -10.53 -4.53
C GLU A 55 -26.67 -10.97 -5.86
N THR A 56 -27.30 -11.95 -6.52
CA THR A 56 -26.70 -12.70 -7.62
C THR A 56 -27.02 -12.16 -9.00
N VAL A 57 -28.04 -11.31 -9.16
CA VAL A 57 -28.51 -10.86 -10.48
C VAL A 57 -27.66 -9.70 -10.98
N ALA A 58 -26.41 -9.99 -11.33
CA ALA A 58 -25.43 -9.00 -11.77
C ALA A 58 -25.58 -8.65 -13.25
N SER A 59 -26.07 -9.57 -14.09
CA SER A 59 -26.09 -9.40 -15.54
C SER A 59 -26.77 -8.10 -15.95
N GLY A 60 -26.07 -7.28 -16.75
CA GLY A 60 -26.57 -5.99 -17.21
C GLY A 60 -26.45 -4.83 -16.21
N ALA A 61 -26.04 -5.07 -14.96
CA ALA A 61 -25.58 -4.00 -14.09
C ALA A 61 -24.32 -3.35 -14.69
N THR A 62 -24.06 -2.09 -14.36
CA THR A 62 -22.92 -1.35 -14.91
C THR A 62 -22.08 -0.68 -13.84
N ILE A 63 -20.77 -0.60 -14.09
CA ILE A 63 -19.86 0.35 -13.46
C ILE A 63 -19.50 1.39 -14.51
N THR A 64 -19.64 2.68 -14.18
CA THR A 64 -19.30 3.79 -15.07
C THR A 64 -18.27 4.68 -14.41
N SER A 65 -17.19 5.01 -15.14
CA SER A 65 -16.29 6.10 -14.79
C SER A 65 -16.83 7.43 -15.32
N LEU A 66 -16.90 8.44 -14.46
CA LEU A 66 -17.32 9.77 -14.85
C LEU A 66 -16.21 10.52 -15.59
N SER A 67 -14.94 10.33 -15.21
CA SER A 67 -13.82 11.03 -15.83
C SER A 67 -13.49 10.50 -17.23
N THR A 68 -13.57 9.19 -17.47
CA THR A 68 -13.21 8.59 -18.76
C THR A 68 -14.43 8.32 -19.64
N GLY A 69 -15.64 8.30 -19.05
CA GLY A 69 -16.88 7.92 -19.73
C GLY A 69 -16.99 6.42 -20.04
N LYS A 70 -16.02 5.61 -19.61
CA LYS A 70 -16.00 4.17 -19.87
C LYS A 70 -17.02 3.44 -19.00
N VAL A 71 -17.61 2.40 -19.58
CA VAL A 71 -18.66 1.58 -18.95
C VAL A 71 -18.24 0.11 -18.99
N PHE A 72 -18.25 -0.54 -17.84
CA PHE A 72 -18.20 -1.99 -17.72
C PHE A 72 -19.60 -2.50 -17.44
N THR A 73 -20.05 -3.48 -18.23
CA THR A 73 -21.33 -4.16 -18.03
C THR A 73 -21.06 -5.57 -17.56
N PHE A 74 -21.65 -5.96 -16.43
CA PHE A 74 -21.54 -7.32 -15.93
C PHE A 74 -22.13 -8.30 -16.96
N PRO A 75 -21.35 -9.29 -17.43
CA PRO A 75 -21.73 -10.14 -18.56
C PRO A 75 -22.66 -11.30 -18.16
N SER A 76 -22.73 -11.62 -16.87
CA SER A 76 -23.49 -12.76 -16.36
C SER A 76 -23.88 -12.55 -14.91
N ASP A 77 -24.88 -13.28 -14.46
CA ASP A 77 -25.22 -13.39 -13.04
C ASP A 77 -24.14 -14.15 -12.27
N LEU A 78 -24.08 -13.89 -10.96
CA LEU A 78 -23.26 -14.63 -10.02
C LEU A 78 -23.96 -15.92 -9.62
N SER A 79 -23.20 -16.87 -9.10
CA SER A 79 -23.75 -18.11 -8.54
C SER A 79 -23.36 -18.26 -7.06
N GLY A 80 -24.17 -18.98 -6.30
CA GLY A 80 -23.89 -19.27 -4.89
C GLY A 80 -24.21 -18.12 -3.92
N ASN A 81 -23.61 -18.18 -2.73
CA ASN A 81 -23.85 -17.23 -1.66
C ASN A 81 -23.03 -15.94 -1.87
N THR A 82 -23.69 -14.79 -1.73
CA THR A 82 -23.09 -13.45 -1.84
C THR A 82 -22.83 -12.78 -0.50
N GLN A 83 -23.28 -13.36 0.62
CA GLN A 83 -23.08 -12.76 1.93
C GLN A 83 -21.59 -12.74 2.29
N ASN A 84 -21.09 -11.55 2.64
CA ASN A 84 -19.70 -11.30 2.97
C ASN A 84 -18.74 -11.69 1.82
N LYS A 85 -19.21 -11.60 0.58
CA LYS A 85 -18.40 -11.82 -0.61
C LYS A 85 -17.87 -10.54 -1.18
N ARG A 86 -16.77 -10.67 -1.91
CA ARG A 86 -16.17 -9.62 -2.71
C ARG A 86 -16.27 -9.95 -4.19
N LEU A 87 -16.20 -8.93 -5.04
CA LEU A 87 -16.00 -9.10 -6.47
C LEU A 87 -14.77 -8.31 -6.87
N LEU A 88 -13.88 -8.96 -7.60
CA LEU A 88 -12.69 -8.37 -8.17
C LEU A 88 -12.91 -8.15 -9.67
N ILE A 89 -12.98 -6.89 -10.07
CA ILE A 89 -13.09 -6.48 -11.48
C ILE A 89 -11.78 -5.77 -11.84
N ALA A 90 -11.02 -6.31 -12.79
CA ALA A 90 -9.68 -5.80 -13.06
C ALA A 90 -9.32 -5.81 -14.55
N THR A 91 -8.30 -5.05 -14.94
CA THR A 91 -7.80 -5.04 -16.32
C THR A 91 -7.15 -6.38 -16.71
N ALA A 92 -7.01 -6.63 -18.01
CA ALA A 92 -6.25 -7.78 -18.51
C ALA A 92 -4.78 -7.76 -18.06
N GLY A 93 -4.18 -6.57 -17.91
CA GLY A 93 -2.84 -6.40 -17.35
C GLY A 93 -2.74 -6.94 -15.93
N PHE A 94 -3.70 -6.63 -15.06
CA PHE A 94 -3.77 -7.20 -13.71
C PHE A 94 -3.88 -8.72 -13.74
N GLY A 95 -4.77 -9.27 -14.57
CA GLY A 95 -4.97 -10.72 -14.69
C GLY A 95 -3.75 -11.48 -15.24
N SER A 96 -2.79 -10.77 -15.85
CA SER A 96 -1.55 -11.33 -16.39
C SER A 96 -0.38 -11.27 -15.39
N LEU A 97 -0.56 -10.63 -14.23
CA LEU A 97 0.48 -10.55 -13.20
C LEU A 97 0.72 -11.92 -12.57
N THR A 98 1.99 -12.31 -12.49
CA THR A 98 2.37 -13.56 -11.83
C THR A 98 2.05 -13.47 -10.34
N GLY A 99 1.20 -14.38 -9.84
CA GLY A 99 0.82 -14.43 -8.44
C GLY A 99 -0.32 -13.48 -8.04
N ALA A 100 -0.87 -12.69 -8.97
CA ALA A 100 -2.09 -11.95 -8.69
C ALA A 100 -3.31 -12.87 -8.57
N VAL A 101 -4.29 -12.43 -7.79
CA VAL A 101 -5.59 -13.10 -7.67
C VAL A 101 -6.29 -13.07 -9.03
N THR A 102 -6.91 -14.16 -9.45
CA THR A 102 -7.71 -14.17 -10.68
C THR A 102 -8.94 -13.25 -10.50
N PRO A 103 -9.13 -12.23 -11.37
CA PRO A 103 -10.33 -11.40 -11.35
C PRO A 103 -11.60 -12.21 -11.62
N ASP A 104 -12.71 -11.85 -10.99
CA ASP A 104 -14.02 -12.42 -11.31
C ASP A 104 -14.52 -11.91 -12.66
N PHE A 105 -14.19 -10.65 -12.99
CA PHE A 105 -14.50 -10.05 -14.28
C PHE A 105 -13.33 -9.22 -14.81
N THR A 106 -13.20 -9.18 -16.13
CA THR A 106 -12.18 -8.38 -16.81
C THR A 106 -12.78 -7.07 -17.33
N LEU A 107 -12.13 -5.95 -17.00
CA LEU A 107 -12.46 -4.64 -17.56
C LEU A 107 -12.22 -4.63 -19.08
N PRO A 108 -13.04 -3.90 -19.85
CA PRO A 108 -12.99 -3.94 -21.31
C PRO A 108 -11.80 -3.18 -21.91
N SER A 109 -11.10 -2.38 -21.10
CA SER A 109 -9.98 -1.55 -21.52
C SER A 109 -9.03 -1.31 -20.34
N THR A 110 -7.79 -0.93 -20.67
CA THR A 110 -6.90 -0.21 -19.74
C THR A 110 -7.45 1.19 -19.46
N ASP A 111 -6.91 1.88 -18.45
CA ASP A 111 -7.32 3.24 -18.06
C ASP A 111 -8.84 3.37 -17.88
N PHE A 112 -9.49 2.38 -17.27
CA PHE A 112 -10.94 2.37 -17.11
C PHE A 112 -11.42 3.58 -16.31
N PHE A 113 -10.71 3.92 -15.23
CA PHE A 113 -10.96 5.12 -14.43
C PHE A 113 -9.70 5.99 -14.33
N ASN A 114 -9.87 7.27 -14.01
CA ASN A 114 -8.76 8.21 -13.90
C ASN A 114 -8.04 8.08 -12.55
N GLN A 115 -6.76 7.70 -12.60
CA GLN A 115 -5.90 7.49 -11.44
C GLN A 115 -5.64 8.77 -10.63
N ASN A 116 -5.78 9.95 -11.24
CA ASN A 116 -5.64 11.24 -10.56
C ASN A 116 -6.90 11.64 -9.76
N GLY A 117 -7.98 10.87 -9.87
CA GLY A 117 -9.25 11.08 -9.19
C GLY A 117 -10.42 10.89 -10.15
N ASP A 118 -11.49 10.27 -9.67
CA ASP A 118 -12.67 9.92 -10.48
C ASP A 118 -13.92 9.79 -9.62
N THR A 119 -15.08 9.65 -10.27
CA THR A 119 -16.31 9.14 -9.67
C THR A 119 -16.73 7.86 -10.37
N LEU A 120 -16.74 6.75 -9.64
CA LEU A 120 -17.29 5.49 -10.13
C LEU A 120 -18.74 5.32 -9.66
N THR A 121 -19.62 4.92 -10.57
CA THR A 121 -21.03 4.67 -10.30
C THR A 121 -21.41 3.24 -10.65
N LEU A 122 -21.88 2.49 -9.66
CA LEU A 122 -22.51 1.19 -9.80
C LEU A 122 -24.02 1.38 -9.99
N PHE A 123 -24.58 0.85 -11.07
CA PHE A 123 -25.97 1.07 -11.45
C PHE A 123 -26.67 -0.23 -11.85
N GLN A 124 -27.91 -0.41 -11.40
CA GLN A 124 -28.83 -1.40 -11.94
C GLN A 124 -30.27 -0.93 -11.69
N PHE A 125 -30.96 -0.50 -12.74
CA PHE A 125 -32.31 0.12 -12.67
C PHE A 125 -32.41 1.33 -11.72
N GLY A 126 -31.27 1.88 -11.31
CA GLY A 126 -31.09 2.91 -10.29
C GLY A 126 -29.64 2.90 -9.81
N THR A 127 -29.16 4.01 -9.25
CA THR A 127 -27.81 4.05 -8.66
C THR A 127 -27.77 3.16 -7.44
N ILE A 128 -26.99 2.08 -7.52
CA ILE A 128 -26.72 1.19 -6.40
C ILE A 128 -25.69 1.86 -5.49
N ASP A 129 -24.56 2.29 -6.05
CA ASP A 129 -23.51 2.99 -5.33
C ASP A 129 -22.83 4.04 -6.21
N SER A 130 -22.33 5.12 -5.62
CA SER A 130 -21.54 6.13 -6.33
C SER A 130 -20.47 6.69 -5.41
N ARG A 131 -19.23 6.71 -5.87
CA ARG A 131 -18.05 7.06 -5.06
C ARG A 131 -17.10 7.95 -5.83
N ALA A 132 -16.97 9.19 -5.37
CA ALA A 132 -15.91 10.11 -5.77
C ALA A 132 -14.66 9.87 -4.93
N PHE A 133 -13.53 9.59 -5.57
CA PHE A 133 -12.21 9.49 -4.95
C PHE A 133 -11.24 10.55 -5.47
N PRO A 134 -10.31 11.01 -4.62
CA PRO A 134 -9.10 11.70 -5.10
C PRO A 134 -8.16 10.69 -5.76
N SER A 135 -6.94 11.09 -6.10
CA SER A 135 -5.96 10.19 -6.70
C SER A 135 -5.81 8.85 -5.95
N VAL A 136 -5.71 7.77 -6.72
CA VAL A 136 -5.34 6.45 -6.20
C VAL A 136 -3.82 6.29 -6.26
N PRO A 137 -3.22 5.48 -5.38
CA PRO A 137 -1.79 5.20 -5.47
C PRO A 137 -1.44 4.48 -6.77
N THR A 138 -0.26 4.80 -7.29
CA THR A 138 0.33 4.22 -8.50
C THR A 138 1.64 3.49 -8.25
N ASP A 139 1.98 3.27 -6.97
CA ASP A 139 3.24 2.72 -6.47
C ASP A 139 3.38 1.21 -6.63
N GLY A 140 2.37 0.53 -7.18
CA GLY A 140 2.40 -0.91 -7.35
C GLY A 140 2.19 -1.72 -6.06
N ALA A 141 1.87 -1.09 -4.92
CA ALA A 141 1.86 -1.73 -3.60
C ALA A 141 0.70 -1.28 -2.67
N THR A 142 0.22 -0.05 -2.79
CA THR A 142 -0.88 0.47 -1.98
C THR A 142 -2.12 0.74 -2.81
N SER A 143 -3.29 0.65 -2.21
CA SER A 143 -4.58 0.97 -2.82
C SER A 143 -5.35 1.96 -1.95
N ARG A 144 -6.44 2.50 -2.51
CA ARG A 144 -7.35 3.37 -1.79
C ARG A 144 -8.57 2.56 -1.31
N ASN A 145 -8.72 2.49 0.00
CA ASN A 145 -9.84 1.81 0.66
C ASN A 145 -11.06 2.71 0.81
N TYR A 146 -12.22 2.08 0.70
CA TYR A 146 -13.54 2.70 0.83
C TYR A 146 -14.38 2.03 1.92
N PRO A 147 -15.23 2.80 2.63
CA PRO A 147 -15.54 4.23 2.42
C PRO A 147 -14.56 5.21 3.08
N THR A 148 -13.51 4.71 3.74
CA THR A 148 -12.64 5.53 4.61
C THR A 148 -11.70 6.46 3.85
N ASN A 149 -11.51 6.26 2.54
CA ASN A 149 -10.55 7.01 1.72
C ASN A 149 -9.11 6.95 2.26
N THR A 150 -8.78 5.85 2.93
CA THR A 150 -7.43 5.62 3.48
C THR A 150 -6.58 4.87 2.46
N LEU A 151 -5.28 5.16 2.46
CA LEU A 151 -4.32 4.36 1.72
C LEU A 151 -3.86 3.20 2.60
N ALA A 152 -3.80 2.00 2.04
CA ALA A 152 -3.31 0.80 2.71
C ALA A 152 -2.64 -0.11 1.70
N THR A 153 -1.92 -1.14 2.17
CA THR A 153 -1.48 -2.24 1.30
C THR A 153 -2.67 -2.77 0.53
N ASN A 154 -2.49 -2.96 -0.78
CA ASN A 154 -3.57 -3.46 -1.60
C ASN A 154 -3.88 -4.93 -1.26
N THR A 155 -5.17 -5.27 -1.16
CA THR A 155 -5.64 -6.59 -0.73
C THR A 155 -6.76 -7.13 -1.64
N PRO A 156 -6.59 -7.09 -2.97
CA PRO A 156 -7.63 -7.53 -3.90
C PRO A 156 -8.08 -8.96 -3.59
N THR A 157 -9.39 -9.12 -3.44
CA THR A 157 -10.02 -10.39 -3.07
C THR A 157 -11.17 -10.70 -4.01
N ASN A 158 -11.14 -11.88 -4.63
CA ASN A 158 -12.18 -12.30 -5.57
C ASN A 158 -13.36 -12.99 -4.86
N TYR A 159 -14.37 -13.38 -5.64
CA TYR A 159 -15.59 -14.03 -5.14
C TYR A 159 -15.35 -15.39 -4.48
N SER A 160 -14.31 -16.10 -4.93
CA SER A 160 -13.84 -17.34 -4.31
C SER A 160 -13.12 -17.13 -2.97
N VAL A 161 -12.96 -15.88 -2.52
CA VAL A 161 -12.22 -15.47 -1.31
C VAL A 161 -10.72 -15.73 -1.41
N ALA A 162 -10.19 -15.87 -2.64
CA ALA A 162 -8.76 -15.81 -2.85
C ALA A 162 -8.31 -14.34 -2.70
N THR A 163 -7.24 -14.13 -1.95
CA THR A 163 -6.66 -12.81 -1.67
C THR A 163 -5.19 -12.79 -2.06
N GLY A 164 -4.67 -11.61 -2.37
CA GLY A 164 -3.29 -11.40 -2.77
C GLY A 164 -2.96 -9.92 -2.80
N SER A 165 -1.90 -9.56 -3.53
CA SER A 165 -1.47 -8.18 -3.70
C SER A 165 -0.91 -7.96 -5.10
N VAL A 166 -1.18 -6.80 -5.69
CA VAL A 166 -0.31 -6.20 -6.70
C VAL A 166 1.01 -5.87 -6.01
N ASN A 167 2.10 -6.43 -6.53
CA ASN A 167 3.46 -6.08 -6.15
C ASN A 167 4.23 -5.81 -7.43
N LEU A 168 4.08 -4.58 -7.93
CA LEU A 168 4.83 -4.11 -9.08
C LEU A 168 6.00 -3.27 -8.59
N PRO A 169 7.15 -3.31 -9.28
CA PRO A 169 8.14 -2.28 -9.06
C PRO A 169 7.44 -0.91 -9.24
N PRO A 170 7.66 0.04 -8.33
CA PRO A 170 7.12 1.37 -8.50
C PRO A 170 7.52 1.94 -9.86
N PRO A 171 6.70 2.80 -10.47
CA PRO A 171 7.13 3.52 -11.66
C PRO A 171 8.47 4.20 -11.37
N GLY A 172 9.49 3.87 -12.17
CA GLY A 172 10.78 4.56 -12.09
C GLY A 172 10.57 6.07 -12.24
N LEU A 173 11.42 6.86 -11.61
CA LEU A 173 11.41 8.30 -11.85
C LEU A 173 11.84 8.53 -13.30
N ALA A 174 11.04 9.24 -14.09
CA ALA A 174 11.34 9.47 -15.50
C ALA A 174 12.69 10.18 -15.75
N GLY A 175 13.21 10.92 -14.77
CA GLY A 175 14.55 11.52 -14.79
C GLY A 175 15.67 10.64 -14.24
N ASP A 176 15.43 9.37 -13.90
CA ASP A 176 16.44 8.38 -13.49
C ASP A 176 17.01 7.71 -14.75
N PHE A 177 17.84 8.45 -15.46
CA PHE A 177 18.37 8.04 -16.76
C PHE A 177 19.39 6.90 -16.64
N ASN A 178 20.10 6.83 -15.51
CA ASN A 178 21.10 5.78 -15.28
C ASN A 178 20.50 4.50 -14.64
N GLY A 179 19.22 4.54 -14.25
CA GLY A 179 18.47 3.43 -13.67
C GLY A 179 18.90 3.03 -12.26
N ASP A 180 19.56 3.92 -11.51
CA ASP A 180 20.03 3.66 -10.15
C ASP A 180 18.97 3.91 -9.06
N SER A 181 17.74 4.23 -9.48
CA SER A 181 16.58 4.55 -8.64
C SER A 181 16.69 5.88 -7.89
N VAL A 182 17.60 6.77 -8.28
CA VAL A 182 17.79 8.09 -7.64
C VAL A 182 18.08 9.17 -8.68
N VAL A 183 17.18 10.15 -8.83
CA VAL A 183 17.42 11.30 -9.73
C VAL A 183 18.43 12.26 -9.12
N ASN A 184 19.63 12.30 -9.69
CA ASN A 184 20.78 13.05 -9.19
C ASN A 184 21.68 13.59 -10.33
N GLY A 185 22.91 13.97 -9.98
CA GLY A 185 23.87 14.55 -10.92
C GLY A 185 24.44 13.56 -11.94
N LEU A 186 24.34 12.25 -11.68
CA LEU A 186 24.72 11.20 -12.61
C LEU A 186 23.73 11.15 -13.78
N ASP A 187 22.42 11.25 -13.53
CA ASP A 187 21.41 11.33 -14.58
C ASP A 187 21.60 12.58 -15.44
N LEU A 188 21.91 13.71 -14.81
CA LEU A 188 22.22 14.92 -15.56
C LEU A 188 23.44 14.76 -16.49
N ALA A 189 24.42 13.94 -16.10
CA ALA A 189 25.57 13.66 -16.94
C ALA A 189 25.17 12.84 -18.18
N GLU A 190 24.21 11.92 -18.02
CA GLU A 190 23.64 11.11 -19.10
C GLU A 190 22.79 11.95 -20.05
N TRP A 191 21.85 12.74 -19.53
CA TRP A 191 21.05 13.68 -20.34
C TRP A 191 21.92 14.64 -21.16
N ARG A 192 23.03 15.13 -20.59
CA ARG A 192 23.98 15.99 -21.32
C ARG A 192 24.70 15.27 -22.46
N ALA A 193 24.90 13.96 -22.35
CA ALA A 193 25.49 13.16 -23.41
C ALA A 193 24.47 12.90 -24.53
N ASP A 194 23.19 12.80 -24.18
CA ASP A 194 22.10 12.48 -25.12
C ASP A 194 21.48 13.72 -25.78
N PHE A 195 21.68 14.92 -25.20
CA PHE A 195 21.05 16.16 -25.65
C PHE A 195 21.20 16.41 -27.16
N GLY A 196 20.08 16.40 -27.88
CA GLY A 196 20.01 16.61 -29.33
C GLY A 196 20.64 15.49 -30.18
N ALA A 197 20.98 14.34 -29.59
CA ALA A 197 21.62 13.21 -30.27
C ALA A 197 20.70 11.99 -30.40
N THR A 198 20.06 11.55 -29.32
CA THR A 198 19.19 10.37 -29.24
C THR A 198 18.15 10.54 -28.14
N GLY A 199 17.00 9.88 -28.21
CA GLY A 199 16.03 9.80 -27.10
C GLY A 199 16.48 8.85 -25.96
N GLY A 200 17.76 8.91 -25.59
CA GLY A 200 18.35 8.07 -24.54
C GLY A 200 17.96 8.53 -23.13
N SER A 201 17.69 9.83 -22.99
CA SER A 201 17.23 10.49 -21.77
C SER A 201 15.85 11.14 -21.98
N ASP A 202 14.95 10.38 -22.62
CA ASP A 202 13.56 10.77 -22.95
C ASP A 202 12.65 10.57 -21.72
N ALA A 203 12.48 11.64 -20.96
CA ALA A 203 11.68 11.66 -19.74
C ALA A 203 10.22 12.04 -19.96
N ASP A 204 9.86 12.64 -21.09
CA ASP A 204 8.48 13.01 -21.41
C ASP A 204 7.80 12.10 -22.46
N GLY A 205 8.56 11.19 -23.06
CA GLY A 205 8.10 10.12 -23.93
C GLY A 205 7.92 10.52 -25.39
N ASP A 206 8.59 11.58 -25.85
CA ASP A 206 8.44 12.12 -27.21
C ASP A 206 9.51 11.63 -28.21
N LEU A 207 10.37 10.72 -27.76
CA LEU A 207 11.46 10.08 -28.50
C LEU A 207 12.67 10.99 -28.78
N ASP A 208 12.81 12.11 -28.08
CA ASP A 208 14.03 12.90 -28.10
C ASP A 208 14.64 13.16 -26.71
N SER A 209 15.65 14.03 -26.64
CA SER A 209 16.35 14.36 -25.40
C SER A 209 16.69 15.83 -25.47
N ASP A 210 15.80 16.64 -24.90
CA ASP A 210 15.81 18.08 -25.04
C ASP A 210 15.46 18.80 -23.71
N GLY A 211 15.10 20.08 -23.82
CA GLY A 211 14.78 20.89 -22.65
C GLY A 211 13.53 20.42 -21.88
N ALA A 212 12.59 19.74 -22.53
CA ALA A 212 11.40 19.17 -21.90
C ALA A 212 11.77 18.04 -20.93
N ASP A 213 12.69 17.16 -21.33
CA ASP A 213 13.22 16.09 -20.46
C ASP A 213 14.01 16.65 -19.28
N PHE A 214 14.83 17.67 -19.55
CA PHE A 214 15.55 18.36 -18.49
C PHE A 214 14.61 18.96 -17.45
N LEU A 215 13.46 19.48 -17.86
CA LEU A 215 12.44 19.98 -16.93
C LEU A 215 11.81 18.84 -16.11
N VAL A 216 11.65 17.63 -16.67
CA VAL A 216 11.21 16.45 -15.90
C VAL A 216 12.26 16.06 -14.87
N TRP A 217 13.53 15.94 -15.27
CA TRP A 217 14.66 15.68 -14.36
C TRP A 217 14.73 16.71 -13.24
N GLN A 218 14.64 18.01 -13.55
CA GLN A 218 14.66 19.07 -12.54
C GLN A 218 13.52 18.96 -11.52
N ARG A 219 12.32 18.57 -11.96
CA ARG A 219 11.17 18.36 -11.05
C ARG A 219 11.35 17.15 -10.15
N GLN A 220 12.14 16.16 -10.56
CA GLN A 220 12.35 14.91 -9.85
C GLN A 220 13.68 14.85 -9.07
N LEU A 221 14.54 15.87 -9.20
CA LEU A 221 15.84 15.92 -8.52
C LEU A 221 15.73 15.67 -7.01
N GLY A 222 16.43 14.64 -6.53
CA GLY A 222 16.46 14.23 -5.13
C GLY A 222 15.17 13.57 -4.62
N GLN A 223 14.19 13.29 -5.50
CA GLN A 223 13.06 12.45 -5.14
C GLN A 223 13.54 11.00 -5.00
N PRO A 224 13.14 10.29 -3.93
CA PRO A 224 13.27 8.84 -3.89
C PRO A 224 12.21 8.20 -4.80
N THR A 225 12.56 7.10 -5.46
CA THR A 225 11.55 6.28 -6.17
C THR A 225 10.42 5.92 -5.19
N PRO A 226 9.15 6.25 -5.51
CA PRO A 226 8.02 5.99 -4.61
C PRO A 226 8.01 4.54 -4.15
N GLY A 227 7.84 4.24 -2.87
CA GLY A 227 7.77 2.84 -2.38
C GLY A 227 9.11 2.12 -2.17
N GLN A 228 10.25 2.69 -2.57
CA GLN A 228 11.56 2.22 -2.08
C GLN A 228 11.94 2.97 -0.80
N ALA A 229 12.22 2.24 0.28
CA ALA A 229 12.80 2.83 1.47
C ALA A 229 14.15 3.44 1.08
N ALA A 230 14.31 4.75 1.27
CA ALA A 230 15.59 5.42 1.08
C ALA A 230 16.64 4.68 1.91
N GLY A 231 17.57 3.99 1.24
CA GLY A 231 18.73 3.43 1.88
C GLY A 231 19.47 4.57 2.55
N ALA A 232 19.31 4.72 3.85
CA ALA A 232 20.00 5.76 4.59
C ALA A 232 21.49 5.49 4.45
N VAL A 233 22.16 6.21 3.55
CA VAL A 233 23.61 6.39 3.61
C VAL A 233 23.82 7.27 4.83
N VAL A 234 23.79 6.64 6.01
CA VAL A 234 24.12 7.29 7.28
C VAL A 234 25.60 7.65 7.16
N PRO A 235 25.98 8.94 7.06
CA PRO A 235 27.37 9.32 7.16
C PRO A 235 27.76 8.98 8.60
N GLU A 236 28.60 7.96 8.81
CA GLU A 236 29.06 7.64 10.16
C GLU A 236 29.74 8.90 10.72
N PRO A 237 29.20 9.53 11.78
CA PRO A 237 29.86 10.67 12.40
C PRO A 237 31.17 10.15 13.01
N ALA A 238 32.14 11.05 13.20
CA ALA A 238 33.51 10.81 13.67
C ALA A 238 33.69 10.03 15.02
N ALA A 239 32.64 9.38 15.55
CA ALA A 239 32.63 8.52 16.72
C ALA A 239 33.63 7.36 16.63
N ALA A 240 33.80 6.72 15.46
CA ALA A 240 34.82 5.69 15.27
C ALA A 240 36.24 6.25 15.43
N GLY A 241 36.48 7.48 14.94
CA GLY A 241 37.74 8.19 15.11
C GLY A 241 38.02 8.56 16.58
N LEU A 242 37.00 9.02 17.31
CA LEU A 242 37.11 9.35 18.73
C LEU A 242 37.30 8.12 19.62
N ALA A 243 36.71 6.97 19.28
CA ALA A 243 36.91 5.71 19.99
C ALA A 243 38.36 5.21 19.85
N CYS A 244 38.93 5.29 18.64
CA CYS A 244 40.34 4.94 18.39
C CYS A 244 41.31 5.91 19.09
N ALA A 245 41.03 7.22 19.08
CA ALA A 245 41.83 8.22 19.79
C ALA A 245 41.77 8.04 21.31
N GLY A 246 40.59 7.70 21.85
CA GLY A 246 40.40 7.39 23.27
C GLY A 246 41.18 6.15 23.70
N LEU A 247 41.18 5.08 22.90
CA LEU A 247 41.95 3.87 23.18
C LEU A 247 43.47 4.15 23.20
N LEU A 248 43.96 4.99 22.28
CA LEU A 248 45.37 5.37 22.20
C LEU A 248 45.84 6.14 23.45
N LEU A 249 44.99 7.02 23.99
CA LEU A 249 45.29 7.80 25.19
C LEU A 249 45.31 6.93 26.47
N VAL A 250 44.47 5.90 26.55
CA VAL A 250 44.49 4.94 27.67
C VAL A 250 45.74 4.07 27.65
N ILE A 251 46.16 3.62 26.47
CA ILE A 251 47.38 2.81 26.30
C ILE A 251 48.62 3.64 26.67
N LEU A 252 48.70 4.89 26.21
CA LEU A 252 49.84 5.78 26.48
C LEU A 252 49.88 6.28 27.93
N GLY A 253 48.72 6.47 28.59
CA GLY A 253 48.63 6.90 29.99
C GLY A 253 49.00 5.81 31.00
N SER A 254 48.94 4.54 30.62
CA SER A 254 49.26 3.41 31.50
C SER A 254 50.77 3.18 31.71
N ALA A 255 51.62 3.72 30.83
CA ALA A 255 53.06 3.48 30.81
C ALA A 255 53.88 4.42 31.74
N SER A 256 53.26 5.41 32.39
CA SER A 256 53.97 6.48 33.10
C SER A 256 53.92 6.43 34.63
N ARG A 257 53.62 5.29 35.26
CA ARG A 257 53.72 5.14 36.72
C ARG A 257 55.14 4.73 37.14
N PRO A 258 55.97 5.62 37.74
CA PRO A 258 57.25 5.21 38.30
C PRO A 258 57.04 4.37 39.56
N ALA A 259 57.72 3.22 39.64
CA ALA A 259 57.67 2.33 40.79
C ALA A 259 58.26 3.02 42.03
N VAL A 260 57.43 3.27 43.04
CA VAL A 260 57.89 3.71 44.35
C VAL A 260 58.46 2.48 45.08
N SER A 261 59.78 2.40 45.16
CA SER A 261 60.48 1.35 45.90
C SER A 261 60.26 1.54 47.40
N ALA A 262 59.40 0.72 47.99
CA ALA A 262 59.08 0.75 49.41
C ALA A 262 60.17 0.04 50.22
N THR A 263 61.15 0.79 50.71
CA THR A 263 62.10 0.32 51.74
C THR A 263 61.35 0.18 53.07
N LEU A 264 60.99 -1.05 53.44
CA LEU A 264 60.42 -1.39 54.75
C LEU A 264 61.45 -1.10 55.85
N ARG A 265 61.28 0.00 56.60
CA ARG A 265 61.90 0.18 57.91
C ARG A 265 60.91 -0.21 58.99
N ASN A 266 61.26 -1.29 59.68
CA ASN A 266 60.51 -1.84 60.80
C ASN A 266 60.91 -1.07 62.08
N THR A 267 60.00 -0.26 62.62
CA THR A 267 60.14 0.31 63.98
C THR A 267 58.81 0.15 64.72
N PRO A 268 58.76 -0.52 65.87
CA PRO A 268 57.54 -0.67 66.65
C PRO A 268 57.41 0.47 67.67
N ALA A 269 56.27 1.16 67.71
CA ALA A 269 55.83 1.98 68.83
C ALA A 269 54.31 2.16 68.73
N ALA A 270 53.56 1.44 69.55
CA ALA A 270 52.97 1.91 70.80
C ALA A 270 51.55 2.46 70.57
N TRP A 271 50.59 1.65 71.01
CA TRP A 271 49.15 1.89 71.06
C TRP A 271 48.84 2.99 72.11
N ASP A 272 48.13 4.06 71.74
CA ASP A 272 47.56 5.02 72.71
C ASP A 272 46.05 5.11 72.49
N GLY A 273 45.30 4.50 73.41
CA GLY A 273 43.87 4.28 73.30
C GLY A 273 43.03 5.50 73.68
N LYS A 274 42.39 6.12 72.70
CA LYS A 274 41.24 7.02 72.95
C LYS A 274 40.06 6.72 72.02
N PRO A 275 38.85 6.50 72.57
CA PRO A 275 37.66 6.17 71.77
C PRO A 275 36.98 7.40 71.16
N ALA A 276 36.28 7.13 70.06
CA ALA A 276 35.51 8.05 69.24
C ALA A 276 34.34 8.71 69.98
N THR A 277 34.05 9.96 69.62
CA THR A 277 32.81 10.64 70.01
C THR A 277 32.04 11.04 68.75
N ALA A 278 30.83 10.51 68.64
CA ALA A 278 29.85 10.80 67.61
C ALA A 278 29.09 12.10 67.92
N VAL A 279 28.81 12.89 66.88
CA VAL A 279 27.70 13.87 66.78
C VAL A 279 27.41 13.94 65.27
N GLY A 280 26.23 13.67 64.71
CA GLY A 280 24.88 13.89 65.20
C GLY A 280 24.23 14.99 64.34
N ARG A 281 22.97 14.76 63.92
CA ARG A 281 21.97 15.72 63.36
C ARG A 281 21.99 15.92 61.84
N MET A 282 21.04 15.30 61.12
CA MET A 282 19.71 15.82 60.73
C MET A 282 19.77 17.09 59.86
N ILE A 283 19.07 17.10 58.73
CA ILE A 283 17.87 17.95 58.53
C ILE A 283 17.15 17.60 57.20
N LYS A 284 15.84 17.41 57.39
CA LYS A 284 14.63 17.60 56.57
C LYS A 284 14.61 17.48 55.04
N VAL A 285 13.70 16.60 54.64
CA VAL A 285 12.78 16.67 53.50
C VAL A 285 11.71 17.73 53.76
N GLU A 286 11.41 18.60 52.79
CA GLU A 286 10.07 19.15 52.57
C GLU A 286 9.79 19.19 51.06
N ALA A 287 8.57 18.74 50.73
CA ALA A 287 7.99 18.67 49.41
C ALA A 287 7.19 19.94 49.12
N PHE A 288 7.15 20.35 47.85
CA PHE A 288 5.94 20.70 47.11
C PHE A 288 6.14 20.29 45.66
#